data_AF-A0A7J2QXC0-F1
#
_entry.id   AF-A0A7J2QXC0-F1
#
_cell.length_a   1.000
_cell.length_b   1.000
_cell.length_c   1.000
_cell.angle_alpha   90.00
_cell.angle_beta   90.00
_cell.angle_gamma   90.00
#
_symmetry.space_group_name_H-M   'P 1'
#
loop_
_entity.id
_entity.type
_entity.pdbx_description
1 polymer ?
#
loop_
_entity_poly.entity_id
_entity_poly.type
_entity_poly.pdbx_seq_one_letter_code
_entity_poly.pdbx_strand_id
1 'polypeptide(L)' 'MRYIECLRMTELFLSTWVILTQVKALAVSQVQASFNTNLISKPIIAGCPEGGVILDPFCGTGTTLIRAIELNRKFI' A
#
# COMPACT_ATOMS: atom_id res chain seq x y z
N MET A 1 -14.91 10.61 18.44
CA MET A 1 -14.12 10.53 17.20
C MET A 1 -12.63 10.18 17.41
N ARG A 2 -11.93 10.68 18.44
CA ARG A 2 -10.49 10.38 18.66
C ARG A 2 -10.13 8.91 18.95
N TYR A 3 -11.02 8.13 19.56
CA TYR A 3 -10.77 6.71 19.88
C TYR A 3 -10.62 5.82 18.63
N ILE A 4 -11.38 6.10 17.57
CA ILE A 4 -11.34 5.31 16.32
C ILE A 4 -10.06 5.58 15.54
N GLU A 5 -9.58 6.83 15.53
CA GLU A 5 -8.26 7.18 14.94
C GLU A 5 -7.11 6.55 15.73
N CYS A 6 -7.19 6.56 17.06
CA CYS A 6 -6.19 5.90 17.91
C CYS A 6 -6.11 4.39 17.65
N LEU A 7 -7.25 3.69 17.54
CA LEU A 7 -7.28 2.25 17.21
C LEU A 7 -6.70 1.97 15.80
N ARG A 8 -7.00 2.83 14.82
CA ARG A 8 -6.39 2.74 13.47
C ARG A 8 -4.88 2.97 13.49
N MET A 9 -4.39 3.84 14.37
CA MET A 9 -2.95 4.03 14.60
C MET A 9 -2.33 2.81 15.30
N THR A 10 -2.97 2.23 16.32
CA THR A 10 -2.42 1.05 16.99
C THR A 10 -2.32 -0.14 16.06
N GLU A 11 -3.27 -0.30 15.14
CA GLU A 11 -3.14 -1.31 14.10
C GLU A 11 -1.89 -1.05 13.29
N LEU A 12 -1.66 0.17 12.76
CA LEU A 12 -0.50 0.58 11.93
C LEU A 12 0.89 0.16 12.46
N PHE A 13 1.04 -0.09 13.77
CA PHE A 13 2.32 -0.43 14.40
C PHE A 13 2.47 -1.92 14.78
N LEU A 14 1.53 -2.79 14.42
CA LEU A 14 1.69 -4.23 14.61
C LEU A 14 2.75 -4.79 13.64
N SER A 15 3.49 -5.80 14.10
CA SER A 15 4.49 -6.50 13.27
C SER A 15 3.89 -7.54 12.32
N THR A 16 2.63 -7.95 12.53
CA THR A 16 1.95 -8.99 11.75
C THR A 16 0.59 -8.52 11.26
N TRP A 17 0.25 -8.87 10.01
CA TRP A 17 -0.95 -8.39 9.32
C TRP A 17 -1.67 -9.51 8.59
N VAL A 18 -3.00 -9.55 8.73
CA VAL A 18 -3.85 -10.38 7.88
C VAL A 18 -4.36 -9.51 6.73
N ILE A 19 -3.93 -9.83 5.51
CA ILE A 19 -4.34 -9.13 4.29
C ILE A 19 -4.77 -10.19 3.28
N LEU A 20 -6.01 -10.10 2.84
CA LEU A 20 -6.56 -11.03 1.85
C LEU A 20 -5.90 -10.77 0.49
N THR A 21 -5.53 -11.84 -0.21
CA THR A 21 -5.11 -11.73 -1.61
C THR A 21 -6.30 -11.34 -2.48
N GLN A 22 -6.06 -10.63 -3.58
CA GLN A 22 -7.11 -10.35 -4.55
C GLN A 22 -7.28 -11.56 -5.45
N VAL A 23 -8.53 -11.96 -5.68
CA VAL A 23 -8.84 -12.99 -6.68
C VAL A 23 -8.56 -12.37 -8.05
N LYS A 24 -7.55 -12.90 -8.75
CA LYS A 24 -7.19 -12.42 -10.08
C LYS A 24 -8.29 -12.82 -11.05
N ALA A 25 -9.19 -11.89 -11.36
CA ALA A 25 -10.20 -12.05 -12.40
C ALA A 25 -9.50 -12.09 -13.77
N LEU A 26 -9.05 -13.29 -14.17
CA LEU A 26 -8.67 -13.83 -15.49
C LEU A 26 -8.00 -12.96 -16.59
N ALA A 27 -7.73 -11.67 -16.42
CA ALA A 27 -7.35 -10.81 -17.55
C ALA A 27 -6.40 -9.62 -17.24
N VAL A 28 -5.92 -9.41 -16.00
CA VAL A 28 -5.07 -8.25 -15.71
C VAL A 28 -3.60 -8.68 -15.49
N SER A 29 -2.81 -8.44 -16.54
CA SER A 29 -1.34 -8.43 -16.65
C SER A 29 -0.55 -9.67 -16.17
N GLN A 30 0.35 -10.14 -17.06
CA GLN A 30 1.15 -11.36 -16.92
C GLN A 30 2.31 -11.28 -15.90
N VAL A 31 2.37 -10.21 -15.10
CA VAL A 31 3.39 -10.09 -14.05
C VAL A 31 3.08 -11.09 -12.94
N GLN A 32 4.05 -11.95 -12.67
CA GLN A 32 3.97 -12.96 -11.62
C GLN A 32 4.05 -12.28 -10.24
N ALA A 33 3.32 -12.81 -9.24
CA ALA A 33 3.33 -12.33 -7.86
C ALA A 33 2.87 -10.86 -7.65
N SER A 34 1.88 -10.38 -8.42
CA SER A 34 1.21 -9.10 -8.15
C SER A 34 0.49 -9.09 -6.80
N PHE A 35 0.51 -7.96 -6.08
CA PHE A 35 -0.20 -7.77 -4.81
C PHE A 35 -1.22 -6.63 -4.88
N ASN A 36 -2.05 -6.51 -3.84
CA ASN A 36 -3.13 -5.52 -3.76
C ASN A 36 -2.73 -4.22 -3.06
N THR A 37 -3.49 -3.15 -3.30
CA THR A 37 -3.21 -1.84 -2.69
C THR A 37 -3.30 -1.85 -1.17
N ASN A 38 -4.07 -2.75 -0.57
CA ASN A 38 -4.20 -2.88 0.89
C ASN A 38 -2.88 -3.30 1.54
N LEU A 39 -2.08 -4.15 0.89
CA LEU A 39 -0.76 -4.57 1.35
C LEU A 39 0.19 -3.38 1.50
N ILE A 40 0.24 -2.50 0.49
CA ILE A 40 1.23 -1.42 0.45
C ILE A 40 0.76 -0.12 1.12
N SER A 41 -0.54 0.04 1.38
CA SER A 41 -1.09 1.24 2.02
C SER A 41 -0.47 1.54 3.39
N LYS A 42 -0.34 0.50 4.23
CA LYS A 42 0.16 0.65 5.61
C LYS A 42 1.61 1.15 5.66
N PRO A 43 2.59 0.52 4.97
CA PRO A 43 3.96 1.01 4.99
C PRO A 43 4.10 2.41 4.36
N ILE A 44 3.29 2.76 3.36
CA ILE A 44 3.29 4.13 2.80
C ILE A 44 2.84 5.15 3.86
N ILE A 45 1.70 4.89 4.52
CA ILE A 45 1.15 5.83 5.51
C ILE A 45 2.06 5.95 6.74
N ALA A 46 2.63 4.84 7.19
CA ALA A 46 3.50 4.81 8.36
C ALA A 46 4.90 5.38 8.08
N GLY A 47 5.44 5.18 6.88
CA GLY A 47 6.83 5.49 6.56
C GLY A 47 7.06 6.74 5.70
N CYS A 48 6.03 7.25 5.01
CA CYS A 48 6.17 8.36 4.07
C CYS A 48 5.11 9.45 4.32
N PRO A 49 5.52 10.67 4.73
CA PRO A 49 4.57 11.78 4.89
C PRO A 49 3.95 12.18 3.54
N GLU A 50 2.81 12.86 3.58
CA GLU A 50 2.19 13.43 2.37
C GLU A 50 3.16 14.37 1.66
N GLY A 51 3.15 14.35 0.32
CA GLY A 51 4.11 15.07 -0.53
C GLY A 51 5.53 14.47 -0.56
N GLY A 52 5.81 13.46 0.26
CA GLY A 52 7.06 12.69 0.26
C GLY A 52 7.25 11.86 -1.02
N VAL A 53 8.41 11.22 -1.15
CA VAL A 53 8.80 10.42 -2.33
C VAL A 53 8.94 8.95 -1.94
N ILE A 54 8.36 8.05 -2.73
CA ILE A 54 8.44 6.59 -2.59
C ILE A 54 9.31 6.04 -3.73
N LEU A 55 10.27 5.18 -3.41
CA LEU A 55 11.07 4.47 -4.40
C LEU A 55 10.59 3.02 -4.48
N ASP A 56 10.26 2.55 -5.67
CA ASP A 56 9.99 1.12 -5.93
C ASP A 56 10.74 0.65 -7.20
N PRO A 57 11.97 0.12 -7.05
CA PRO A 57 12.78 -0.30 -8.19
C PRO A 57 12.28 -1.62 -8.82
N PHE A 58 11.28 -2.28 -8.22
CA PHE A 58 10.71 -3.54 -8.67
C PHE A 58 9.19 -3.42 -8.86
N CYS A 59 8.77 -2.30 -9.45
CA CYS A 59 7.37 -1.85 -9.46
C CYS A 59 6.37 -2.83 -10.09
N GLY A 60 6.80 -3.81 -10.91
CA GLY A 60 5.95 -4.91 -11.37
C GLY A 60 4.68 -4.42 -12.09
N THR A 61 3.51 -4.65 -11.50
CA THR A 61 2.22 -4.14 -12.01
C THR A 61 1.96 -2.66 -11.73
N GLY A 62 2.88 -1.97 -11.06
CA GLY A 62 2.77 -0.57 -10.67
C GLY A 62 1.90 -0.31 -9.45
N THR A 63 1.51 -1.35 -8.69
CA THR A 63 0.59 -1.22 -7.55
C THR A 63 1.07 -0.21 -6.52
N THR A 64 2.37 -0.19 -6.21
CA THR A 64 2.98 0.79 -5.29
C THR A 64 2.83 2.22 -5.80
N LEU A 65 3.06 2.44 -7.09
CA LEU A 65 3.06 3.77 -7.72
C LEU A 65 1.65 4.34 -7.78
N ILE A 66 0.67 3.53 -8.19
CA ILE A 66 -0.74 3.89 -8.17
C ILE A 66 -1.15 4.27 -6.75
N ARG A 67 -0.77 3.44 -5.76
CA ARG A 67 -1.13 3.72 -4.38
C ARG A 67 -0.43 4.96 -3.81
N ALA A 68 0.79 5.26 -4.25
CA ALA A 68 1.49 6.49 -3.91
C ALA A 68 0.69 7.73 -4.36
N ILE A 69 0.22 7.73 -5.62
CA ILE A 69 -0.59 8.83 -6.17
C ILE A 69 -1.89 9.00 -5.37
N GLU A 70 -2.63 7.91 -5.15
CA GLU A 70 -3.90 7.93 -4.39
C GLU A 70 -3.73 8.47 -2.97
N LEU A 71 -2.53 8.30 -2.41
CA LEU A 71 -2.16 8.76 -1.08
C LEU A 71 -1.44 10.12 -1.12
N ASN A 72 -1.38 10.84 -2.23
CA ASN A 72 -0.68 12.14 -2.34
C ASN A 72 0.83 12.07 -2.05
N ARG A 73 1.50 11.02 -2.52
CA ARG A 73 2.96 10.87 -2.51
C ARG A 73 3.50 10.92 -3.95
N LYS A 74 4.72 11.42 -4.09
CA LYS A 74 5.51 11.31 -5.32
C LYS A 74 6.16 9.92 -5.36
N PHE A 75 6.58 9.48 -6.54
CA PHE A 75 7.30 8.22 -6.67
C PHE A 75 8.43 8.31 -7.69
N ILE A 76 9.39 7.40 -7.55
CA ILE A 76 10.50 7.13 -8.47
C ILE A 76 10.51 5.63 -8.76
#